data_AF-A0A942HN06-F1
#
_entry.id   AF-A0A942HN06-F1
#
_cell.length_a   1.000
_cell.length_b   1.000
_cell.length_c   1.000
_cell.angle_alpha   90.00
_cell.angle_beta   90.00
_cell.angle_gamma   90.00
#
_symmetry.space_group_name_H-M   'P 1'
#
loop_
_entity.id
_entity.type
_entity.pdbx_description
1 polymer ?
#
loop_
_entity_poly.entity_id
_entity_poly.type
_entity_poly.pdbx_seq_one_letter_code
_entity_poly.pdbx_strand_id
1 'polypeptide(L)'
;PGDVVLHNHPYHGASHSPDYCVLMPVFAAGEHIGFSACTGHVLDIGGAYPGVSLDIVDVWAEGKLFDSMKLFAGGVRNDALFQHLLDNVRTPGPNEGDLEAMIASCRLGARRYESLVEKYGLATVRGAIDQWMDYSETRLRQQIEALPDGTYRAPSGFLDDDGKNLGEPLPIELAVTIEGSDVTVDLTGSAEQVETAFNVPFEGSVIPTVNFAIRTLFLDEDTTADYVPQNEGIFRPIHAVAPLGSIFNPRFPASCFMRFPQINRIPDLVNLALAELLPDKVVAGCSAAIHSVVYSGLVESGDEYWVYIEVGEGSYGGRPGKDGMDAVDCLMANTRNNPIEEVELRYPLVCERYELRDDPPAAGRWRGGIGSVRRWRLLEPTFMATEGDERSDPPKGLFGGEDGRSGSLRRWHGGVECERQSSKITNVRWAAGDVVELTLPSGGGYGPPREREPEAVLADVRDDFYSVEQARELFAVAIDPATMRLDAAATAALRGEEDG
;
A
#
# COMPACT_ATOMS: atom_id res chain seq x y z
N PRO A 1 -5.97 30.59 -18.14
CA PRO A 1 -5.75 31.05 -16.74
C PRO A 1 -7.04 30.97 -15.91
N GLY A 2 -6.96 30.49 -14.67
CA GLY A 2 -8.11 30.41 -13.75
C GLY A 2 -9.02 29.20 -13.91
N ASP A 3 -8.69 28.26 -14.80
CA ASP A 3 -9.40 26.99 -14.91
C ASP A 3 -9.00 26.06 -13.75
N VAL A 4 -9.95 25.24 -13.31
CA VAL A 4 -9.71 24.15 -12.35
C VAL A 4 -10.41 22.91 -12.88
N VAL A 5 -9.66 21.84 -13.07
CA VAL A 5 -10.11 20.59 -13.69
C VAL A 5 -10.17 19.49 -12.64
N LEU A 6 -11.22 18.66 -12.70
CA LEU A 6 -11.43 17.48 -11.89
C LEU A 6 -11.40 16.23 -12.78
N HIS A 7 -10.68 15.20 -12.35
CA HIS A 7 -10.54 13.93 -13.04
C HIS A 7 -10.43 12.76 -12.06
N ASN A 8 -11.05 11.62 -12.35
CA ASN A 8 -10.88 10.38 -11.57
C ASN A 8 -11.13 9.10 -12.42
N HIS A 9 -11.10 9.19 -13.75
CA HIS A 9 -11.50 8.07 -14.59
C HIS A 9 -10.35 7.03 -14.69
N PRO A 10 -10.51 5.79 -14.18
CA PRO A 10 -9.41 4.83 -14.04
C PRO A 10 -8.80 4.40 -15.39
N TYR A 11 -9.61 4.32 -16.44
CA TYR A 11 -9.12 4.01 -17.78
C TYR A 11 -8.39 5.17 -18.48
N HIS A 12 -8.37 6.36 -17.88
CA HIS A 12 -7.76 7.57 -18.45
C HIS A 12 -6.64 8.11 -17.52
N GLY A 13 -6.03 7.23 -16.73
CA GLY A 13 -4.83 7.54 -15.93
C GLY A 13 -5.08 7.79 -14.44
N ALA A 14 -6.33 7.78 -13.94
CA ALA A 14 -6.57 7.80 -12.50
C ALA A 14 -6.20 6.46 -11.85
N SER A 15 -5.72 6.51 -10.62
CA SER A 15 -5.34 5.33 -9.85
C SER A 15 -6.54 4.42 -9.56
N HIS A 16 -7.66 4.98 -9.12
CA HIS A 16 -9.00 4.37 -9.13
C HIS A 16 -10.05 5.49 -9.00
N SER A 17 -11.35 5.18 -9.09
CA SER A 17 -12.39 6.22 -9.11
C SER A 17 -12.56 7.04 -7.81
N PRO A 18 -12.27 6.54 -6.60
CA PRO A 18 -12.27 7.40 -5.41
C PRO A 18 -11.16 8.46 -5.36
N ASP A 19 -10.09 8.29 -6.14
CA ASP A 19 -8.96 9.22 -6.14
C ASP A 19 -9.25 10.39 -7.10
N TYR A 20 -9.70 11.51 -6.53
CA TYR A 20 -9.96 12.73 -7.28
C TYR A 20 -8.66 13.49 -7.52
N CYS A 21 -8.35 13.74 -8.79
CA CYS A 21 -7.27 14.63 -9.22
C CYS A 21 -7.83 16.01 -9.55
N VAL A 22 -7.35 17.03 -8.82
CA VAL A 22 -7.57 18.44 -9.13
C VAL A 22 -6.35 19.00 -9.82
N LEU A 23 -6.54 19.55 -11.03
CA LEU A 23 -5.47 20.06 -11.88
C LEU A 23 -5.73 21.53 -12.24
N MET A 24 -4.68 22.35 -12.15
CA MET A 24 -4.71 23.77 -12.54
C MET A 24 -3.59 24.10 -13.54
N PRO A 25 -3.91 24.60 -14.74
CA PRO A 25 -2.91 25.08 -15.68
C PRO A 25 -2.31 26.41 -15.20
N VAL A 26 -0.98 26.50 -15.25
CA VAL A 26 -0.18 27.65 -14.81
C VAL A 26 0.30 28.43 -16.03
N PHE A 27 0.25 29.77 -15.96
CA PHE A 27 0.58 30.64 -17.09
C PHE A 27 1.59 31.71 -16.69
N ALA A 28 2.51 32.05 -17.61
CA ALA A 28 3.39 33.22 -17.48
C ALA A 28 3.36 34.02 -18.78
N ALA A 29 3.16 35.34 -18.68
CA ALA A 29 3.04 36.25 -19.84
C ALA A 29 2.03 35.78 -20.92
N GLY A 30 0.96 35.09 -20.52
CA GLY A 30 -0.06 34.54 -21.42
C GLY A 30 0.27 33.18 -22.05
N GLU A 31 1.47 32.64 -21.82
CA GLU A 31 1.89 31.31 -22.25
C GLU A 31 1.57 30.27 -21.17
N HIS A 32 1.09 29.08 -21.56
CA HIS A 32 0.95 27.94 -20.65
C HIS A 32 2.33 27.33 -20.36
N ILE A 33 2.69 27.25 -19.08
CA ILE A 33 4.04 26.83 -18.66
C ILE A 33 4.09 25.49 -17.92
N GLY A 34 2.95 24.95 -17.50
CA GLY A 34 2.84 23.67 -16.82
C GLY A 34 1.60 23.60 -15.94
N PHE A 35 1.55 22.63 -15.03
CA PHE A 35 0.40 22.38 -14.18
C PHE A 35 0.77 22.34 -12.69
N SER A 36 -0.21 22.64 -11.85
CA SER A 36 -0.21 22.24 -10.45
C SER A 36 -1.34 21.24 -10.23
N ALA A 37 -1.01 20.08 -9.67
CA ALA A 37 -1.94 18.98 -9.47
C ALA A 37 -1.95 18.51 -8.00
N CYS A 38 -3.08 18.01 -7.54
CA CYS A 38 -3.24 17.35 -6.26
C CYS A 38 -4.25 16.21 -6.45
N THR A 39 -3.87 15.00 -6.06
CA THR A 39 -4.77 13.85 -6.00
C THR A 39 -5.09 13.56 -4.54
N GLY A 40 -6.35 13.29 -4.24
CA GLY A 40 -6.81 12.92 -2.91
C GLY A 40 -7.94 11.89 -3.00
N HIS A 41 -7.89 10.92 -2.10
CA HIS A 41 -8.96 9.94 -1.95
C HIS A 41 -10.15 10.59 -1.25
N VAL A 42 -11.34 10.52 -1.85
CA VAL A 42 -12.59 10.96 -1.21
C VAL A 42 -13.37 9.76 -0.67
N LEU A 43 -14.04 9.93 0.48
CA LEU A 43 -14.66 8.80 1.20
C LEU A 43 -15.77 8.09 0.42
N ASP A 44 -16.53 8.80 -0.40
CA ASP A 44 -17.66 8.25 -1.15
C ASP A 44 -17.79 8.98 -2.49
N ILE A 45 -18.09 8.25 -3.56
CA ILE A 45 -18.32 8.82 -4.89
C ILE A 45 -19.71 8.46 -5.44
N GLY A 46 -20.66 8.11 -4.56
CA GLY A 46 -22.02 7.75 -4.95
C GLY A 46 -22.14 6.40 -5.65
N GLY A 47 -21.24 5.45 -5.34
CA GLY A 47 -21.27 4.09 -5.86
C GLY A 47 -22.40 3.23 -5.30
N ALA A 48 -22.46 1.97 -5.74
CA ALA A 48 -23.50 1.01 -5.35
C ALA A 48 -23.64 0.83 -3.83
N TYR A 49 -22.54 0.90 -3.08
CA TYR A 49 -22.52 0.81 -1.63
C TYR A 49 -21.76 1.99 -1.00
N PRO A 50 -21.94 2.28 0.31
CA PRO A 50 -21.18 3.31 1.00
C PRO A 50 -19.69 2.97 1.09
N GLY A 51 -18.82 3.91 0.70
CA GLY A 51 -17.37 3.71 0.71
C GLY A 51 -16.91 2.70 -0.34
N VAL A 52 -16.11 1.70 0.06
CA VAL A 52 -15.52 0.75 -0.89
C VAL A 52 -16.39 -0.45 -1.20
N SER A 53 -16.30 -0.94 -2.44
CA SER A 53 -17.14 -2.03 -2.96
C SER A 53 -16.33 -2.95 -3.85
N LEU A 54 -16.35 -4.25 -3.55
CA LEU A 54 -15.69 -5.28 -4.36
C LEU A 54 -16.67 -5.89 -5.36
N ASP A 55 -17.80 -6.38 -4.86
CA ASP A 55 -18.78 -7.14 -5.65
C ASP A 55 -19.71 -6.18 -6.40
N ILE A 56 -19.13 -5.52 -7.41
CA ILE A 56 -19.81 -4.64 -8.36
C ILE A 56 -19.41 -5.02 -9.79
N VAL A 57 -20.35 -4.82 -10.71
CA VAL A 57 -20.34 -5.47 -12.02
C VAL A 57 -19.50 -4.75 -13.09
N ASP A 58 -19.28 -3.44 -12.93
CA ASP A 58 -18.58 -2.61 -13.91
C ASP A 58 -18.15 -1.27 -13.31
N VAL A 59 -17.37 -0.50 -14.08
CA VAL A 59 -16.84 0.80 -13.68
C VAL A 59 -17.93 1.85 -13.41
N TRP A 60 -19.16 1.68 -13.89
CA TRP A 60 -20.25 2.63 -13.59
C TRP A 60 -20.87 2.37 -12.22
N ALA A 61 -20.87 1.11 -11.76
CA ALA A 61 -21.30 0.75 -10.41
C ALA A 61 -20.36 1.28 -9.31
N GLU A 62 -19.14 1.67 -9.67
CA GLU A 62 -18.18 2.36 -8.79
C GLU A 62 -18.70 3.71 -8.30
N GLY A 63 -19.51 4.39 -9.13
CA GLY A 63 -20.03 5.72 -8.85
C GLY A 63 -19.62 6.72 -9.94
N LYS A 64 -19.40 7.96 -9.53
CA LYS A 64 -19.22 9.07 -10.47
C LYS A 64 -17.82 9.07 -11.08
N LEU A 65 -17.77 9.08 -12.41
CA LEU A 65 -16.55 9.22 -13.20
C LEU A 65 -16.50 10.60 -13.87
N PHE A 66 -15.36 11.25 -13.76
CA PHE A 66 -15.05 12.57 -14.31
C PHE A 66 -13.86 12.43 -15.24
N ASP A 67 -14.10 12.80 -16.50
CA ASP A 67 -13.07 12.87 -17.52
C ASP A 67 -12.73 14.33 -17.80
N SER A 68 -11.89 14.91 -16.96
CA SER A 68 -11.36 16.27 -17.12
C SER A 68 -12.43 17.37 -17.12
N MET A 69 -13.34 17.32 -16.14
CA MET A 69 -14.45 18.27 -15.99
C MET A 69 -13.98 19.57 -15.34
N LYS A 70 -14.47 20.73 -15.80
CA LYS A 70 -14.10 22.03 -15.22
C LYS A 70 -14.95 22.39 -14.00
N LEU A 71 -14.34 22.37 -12.82
CA LEU A 71 -14.89 22.94 -11.59
C LEU A 71 -14.92 24.48 -11.65
N PHE A 72 -13.92 25.07 -12.31
CA PHE A 72 -13.88 26.49 -12.60
C PHE A 72 -13.49 26.71 -14.07
N ALA A 73 -14.13 27.68 -14.72
CA ALA A 73 -13.80 28.14 -16.06
C ALA A 73 -13.45 29.63 -16.02
N GLY A 74 -12.19 29.97 -16.31
CA GLY A 74 -11.70 31.36 -16.28
C GLY A 74 -11.89 32.04 -14.92
N GLY A 75 -11.79 31.29 -13.82
CA GLY A 75 -12.01 31.79 -12.46
C GLY A 75 -13.47 31.80 -11.98
N VAL A 76 -14.43 31.41 -12.83
CA VAL A 76 -15.85 31.30 -12.47
C VAL A 76 -16.16 29.88 -12.01
N ARG A 77 -16.66 29.71 -10.78
CA ARG A 77 -17.08 28.42 -10.21
C ARG A 77 -18.27 27.85 -10.98
N ASN A 78 -18.25 26.56 -11.24
CA ASN A 78 -19.37 25.82 -11.80
C ASN A 78 -20.27 25.29 -10.67
N ASP A 79 -21.15 26.15 -10.15
CA ASP A 79 -21.99 25.80 -9.00
C ASP A 79 -22.91 24.61 -9.27
N ALA A 80 -23.38 24.44 -10.50
CA ALA A 80 -24.20 23.28 -10.88
C ALA A 80 -23.43 21.96 -10.79
N LEU A 81 -22.15 21.95 -11.15
CA LEU A 81 -21.30 20.76 -11.00
C LEU A 81 -21.03 20.48 -9.52
N PHE A 82 -20.69 21.49 -8.72
CA PHE A 82 -20.52 21.31 -7.26
C PHE A 82 -21.78 20.76 -6.61
N GLN A 83 -22.95 21.32 -6.92
CA GLN A 83 -24.24 20.82 -6.42
C GLN A 83 -24.43 19.35 -6.80
N HIS A 84 -24.22 18.99 -8.08
CA HIS A 84 -24.36 17.62 -8.55
C HIS A 84 -23.40 16.65 -7.84
N LEU A 85 -22.15 17.06 -7.61
CA LEU A 85 -21.16 16.26 -6.90
C LEU A 85 -21.63 15.93 -5.48
N LEU A 86 -22.03 16.96 -4.73
CA LEU A 86 -22.33 16.87 -3.30
C LEU A 86 -23.70 16.23 -3.03
N ASP A 87 -24.72 16.48 -3.86
CA ASP A 87 -26.05 15.90 -3.68
C ASP A 87 -26.12 14.39 -3.95
N ASN A 88 -25.09 13.85 -4.62
CA ASN A 88 -25.09 12.45 -5.05
C ASN A 88 -24.03 11.62 -4.30
N VAL A 89 -23.55 12.07 -3.14
CA VAL A 89 -22.68 11.29 -2.24
C VAL A 89 -23.32 11.13 -0.87
N ARG A 90 -22.82 10.15 -0.14
CA ARG A 90 -23.22 9.91 1.27
C ARG A 90 -22.50 10.82 2.26
N THR A 91 -21.36 11.38 1.86
CA THR A 91 -20.48 12.21 2.71
C THR A 91 -20.25 13.61 2.11
N PRO A 92 -21.30 14.43 1.88
CA PRO A 92 -21.14 15.72 1.21
C PRO A 92 -20.21 16.69 1.95
N GLY A 93 -20.32 16.78 3.29
CA GLY A 93 -19.47 17.66 4.09
C GLY A 93 -17.97 17.33 3.98
N PRO A 94 -17.55 16.09 4.28
CA PRO A 94 -16.16 15.65 4.07
C PRO A 94 -15.68 15.88 2.63
N ASN A 95 -16.46 15.46 1.63
CA ASN A 95 -16.08 15.59 0.22
C ASN A 95 -15.90 17.05 -0.23
N GLU A 96 -16.75 17.98 0.25
CA GLU A 96 -16.57 19.40 -0.02
C GLU A 96 -15.27 19.92 0.61
N GLY A 97 -14.98 19.52 1.85
CA GLY A 97 -13.73 19.85 2.53
C GLY A 97 -12.50 19.38 1.75
N ASP A 98 -12.49 18.13 1.29
CA ASP A 98 -11.40 17.55 0.50
C ASP A 98 -11.23 18.28 -0.84
N LEU A 99 -12.32 18.54 -1.56
CA LEU A 99 -12.29 19.29 -2.82
C LEU A 99 -11.71 20.69 -2.63
N GLU A 100 -12.17 21.46 -1.64
CA GLU A 100 -11.66 22.80 -1.37
C GLU A 100 -10.19 22.78 -0.92
N ALA A 101 -9.78 21.78 -0.12
CA ALA A 101 -8.39 21.59 0.28
C ALA A 101 -7.47 21.30 -0.92
N MET A 102 -7.88 20.38 -1.81
CA MET A 102 -7.14 20.07 -3.04
C MET A 102 -7.04 21.29 -3.96
N ILE A 103 -8.14 22.03 -4.14
CA ILE A 103 -8.16 23.29 -4.91
C ILE A 103 -7.20 24.32 -4.29
N ALA A 104 -7.22 24.49 -2.97
CA ALA A 104 -6.34 25.41 -2.27
C ALA A 104 -4.85 25.03 -2.43
N SER A 105 -4.54 23.73 -2.37
CA SER A 105 -3.21 23.17 -2.61
C SER A 105 -2.71 23.51 -4.02
N CYS A 106 -3.50 23.22 -5.06
CA CYS A 106 -3.12 23.53 -6.44
C CYS A 106 -2.97 25.04 -6.69
N ARG A 107 -3.81 25.88 -6.07
CA ARG A 107 -3.64 27.34 -6.13
C ARG A 107 -2.31 27.78 -5.52
N LEU A 108 -1.87 27.16 -4.42
CA LEU A 108 -0.57 27.47 -3.81
C LEU A 108 0.58 27.02 -4.72
N GLY A 109 0.51 25.79 -5.26
CA GLY A 109 1.51 25.27 -6.19
C GLY A 109 1.66 26.15 -7.44
N ALA A 110 0.55 26.55 -8.07
CA ALA A 110 0.54 27.47 -9.19
C ALA A 110 1.23 28.81 -8.86
N ARG A 111 0.86 29.46 -7.74
CA ARG A 111 1.48 30.72 -7.30
C ARG A 111 2.98 30.57 -7.04
N ARG A 112 3.41 29.44 -6.48
CA ARG A 112 4.84 29.18 -6.21
C ARG A 112 5.60 28.97 -7.51
N TYR A 113 5.03 28.28 -8.49
CA TYR A 113 5.64 28.11 -9.79
C TYR A 113 5.76 29.45 -10.54
N GLU A 114 4.70 30.27 -10.53
CA GLU A 114 4.73 31.63 -11.07
C GLU A 114 5.82 32.48 -10.40
N SER A 115 5.92 32.45 -9.06
CA SER A 115 6.96 33.18 -8.30
C SER A 115 8.38 32.76 -8.68
N LEU A 116 8.61 31.47 -8.98
CA LEU A 116 9.92 30.99 -9.45
C LEU A 116 10.24 31.56 -10.83
N VAL A 117 9.26 31.58 -11.73
CA VAL A 117 9.42 32.13 -13.08
C VAL A 117 9.63 33.64 -13.05
N GLU A 118 8.93 34.38 -12.18
CA GLU A 118 9.14 35.81 -11.98
C GLU A 118 10.55 36.14 -11.48
N LYS A 119 11.07 35.31 -10.56
CA LYS A 119 12.37 35.55 -9.94
C LYS A 119 13.55 35.17 -10.83
N TYR A 120 13.46 34.05 -11.55
CA TYR A 120 14.59 33.46 -12.28
C TYR A 120 14.43 33.51 -13.80
N GLY A 121 13.24 33.82 -14.32
CA GLY A 121 12.92 33.79 -15.74
C GLY A 121 12.56 32.40 -16.24
N LEU A 122 11.61 32.34 -17.18
CA LEU A 122 11.03 31.07 -17.68
C LEU A 122 12.08 30.13 -18.29
N ALA A 123 13.02 30.68 -19.07
CA ALA A 123 14.07 29.88 -19.72
C ALA A 123 14.97 29.18 -18.70
N THR A 124 15.36 29.87 -17.63
CA THR A 124 16.19 29.30 -16.56
C THR A 124 15.42 28.22 -15.79
N VAL A 125 14.15 28.46 -15.47
CA VAL A 125 13.33 27.48 -14.76
C VAL A 125 13.09 26.23 -15.61
N ARG A 126 12.74 26.37 -16.90
CA ARG A 126 12.59 25.23 -17.81
C ARG A 126 13.90 24.44 -17.97
N GLY A 127 15.01 25.14 -18.20
CA GLY A 127 16.32 24.49 -18.29
C GLY A 127 16.73 23.75 -17.01
N ALA A 128 16.36 24.28 -15.83
CA ALA A 128 16.58 23.58 -14.57
C ALA A 128 15.69 22.33 -14.44
N ILE A 129 14.43 22.38 -14.86
CA ILE A 129 13.52 21.22 -14.88
C ILE A 129 14.11 20.11 -15.76
N ASP A 130 14.52 20.44 -16.99
CA ASP A 130 15.08 19.47 -17.94
C ASP A 130 16.35 18.82 -17.37
N GLN A 131 17.29 19.62 -16.86
CA GLN A 131 18.50 19.12 -16.23
C GLN A 131 18.22 18.23 -15.02
N TRP A 132 17.17 18.55 -14.25
CA TRP A 132 16.84 17.78 -13.06
C TRP A 132 16.20 16.43 -13.40
N MET A 133 15.44 16.36 -14.50
CA MET A 133 14.93 15.10 -15.05
C MET A 133 16.08 14.24 -15.60
N ASP A 134 16.98 14.84 -16.38
CA ASP A 134 18.15 14.14 -16.96
C ASP A 134 19.09 13.61 -15.87
N TYR A 135 19.26 14.36 -14.77
CA TYR A 135 20.03 13.92 -13.61
C TYR A 135 19.43 12.66 -12.98
N SER A 136 18.11 12.63 -12.73
CA SER A 136 17.44 11.46 -12.15
C SER A 136 17.53 10.24 -13.05
N GLU A 137 17.32 10.42 -14.34
CA GLU A 137 17.48 9.36 -15.34
C GLU A 137 18.89 8.79 -15.29
N THR A 138 19.90 9.67 -15.36
CA THR A 138 21.32 9.27 -15.36
C THR A 138 21.67 8.48 -14.09
N ARG A 139 21.18 8.92 -12.93
CA ARG A 139 21.45 8.25 -11.65
C ARG A 139 20.86 6.86 -11.59
N LEU A 140 19.62 6.67 -12.05
CA LEU A 140 19.00 5.35 -12.06
C LEU A 140 19.67 4.43 -13.09
N ARG A 141 19.91 4.92 -14.32
CA ARG A 141 20.57 4.15 -15.38
C ARG A 141 21.94 3.62 -14.95
N GLN A 142 22.72 4.41 -14.21
CA GLN A 142 24.00 3.98 -13.63
C GLN A 142 23.87 2.80 -12.66
N GLN A 143 22.78 2.75 -11.88
CA GLN A 143 22.53 1.63 -10.97
C GLN A 143 22.07 0.37 -11.73
N ILE A 144 21.25 0.54 -12.78
CA ILE A 144 20.77 -0.56 -13.61
C ILE A 144 21.93 -1.19 -14.40
N GLU A 145 22.78 -0.38 -15.06
CA GLU A 145 23.91 -0.85 -15.89
C GLU A 145 24.99 -1.61 -15.09
N ALA A 146 25.01 -1.46 -13.76
CA ALA A 146 25.91 -2.22 -12.90
C ALA A 146 25.49 -3.70 -12.72
N LEU A 147 24.24 -4.04 -13.05
CA LEU A 147 23.73 -5.40 -13.00
C LEU A 147 23.95 -6.14 -14.33
N PRO A 148 24.09 -7.48 -14.29
CA PRO A 148 24.14 -8.27 -15.50
C PRO A 148 22.81 -8.22 -16.25
N ASP A 149 22.89 -8.14 -17.58
CA ASP A 149 21.73 -8.34 -18.45
C ASP A 149 21.13 -9.73 -18.23
N GLY A 150 19.80 -9.80 -18.24
CA GLY A 150 19.10 -11.06 -18.05
C GLY A 150 17.63 -10.88 -17.66
N THR A 151 16.91 -12.00 -17.62
CA THR A 151 15.54 -12.06 -17.13
C THR A 151 15.50 -12.87 -15.83
N TYR A 152 15.03 -12.23 -14.78
CA TYR A 152 14.93 -12.76 -13.43
C TYR A 152 13.46 -12.93 -13.07
N ARG A 153 13.07 -14.11 -12.58
CA ARG A 153 11.67 -14.43 -12.30
C ARG A 153 11.46 -14.55 -10.81
N ALA A 154 10.42 -13.91 -10.30
CA ALA A 154 9.96 -14.16 -8.95
C ALA A 154 9.41 -15.59 -8.84
N PRO A 155 9.41 -16.19 -7.64
CA PRO A 155 8.51 -17.30 -7.35
C PRO A 155 7.06 -16.91 -7.65
N SER A 156 6.24 -17.82 -8.18
CA SER A 156 4.81 -17.55 -8.43
C SER A 156 4.12 -17.12 -7.14
N GLY A 157 3.47 -15.96 -7.17
CA GLY A 157 2.65 -15.44 -6.08
C GLY A 157 1.15 -15.62 -6.37
N PHE A 158 0.32 -15.45 -5.35
CA PHE A 158 -1.13 -15.57 -5.49
C PHE A 158 -1.87 -14.50 -4.70
N LEU A 159 -2.99 -14.02 -5.25
CA LEU A 159 -4.04 -13.37 -4.47
C LEU A 159 -5.04 -14.42 -4.02
N ASP A 160 -5.64 -14.24 -2.85
CA ASP A 160 -6.53 -15.24 -2.24
C ASP A 160 -7.70 -15.63 -3.16
N ASP A 161 -8.42 -14.63 -3.69
CA ASP A 161 -9.57 -14.71 -4.60
C ASP A 161 -10.06 -13.29 -4.98
N ASP A 162 -11.10 -13.20 -5.81
CA ASP A 162 -11.75 -11.93 -6.23
C ASP A 162 -12.95 -11.51 -5.35
N GLY A 163 -13.16 -12.22 -4.23
CA GLY A 163 -14.27 -12.10 -3.27
C GLY A 163 -15.67 -12.51 -3.75
N LYS A 164 -15.81 -12.96 -5.00
CA LYS A 164 -17.04 -13.59 -5.54
C LYS A 164 -16.83 -15.09 -5.76
N ASN A 165 -15.71 -15.46 -6.36
CA ASN A 165 -15.24 -16.83 -6.56
C ASN A 165 -14.34 -17.26 -5.39
N LEU A 166 -14.95 -17.39 -4.21
CA LEU A 166 -14.22 -17.61 -2.96
C LEU A 166 -13.36 -18.87 -2.99
N GLY A 167 -12.08 -18.72 -2.61
CA GLY A 167 -11.12 -19.82 -2.54
C GLY A 167 -10.54 -20.26 -3.89
N GLU A 168 -10.76 -19.50 -4.96
CA GLU A 168 -10.07 -19.66 -6.24
C GLU A 168 -8.91 -18.65 -6.34
N PRO A 169 -7.65 -19.06 -6.09
CA PRO A 169 -6.52 -18.12 -6.06
C PRO A 169 -6.23 -17.54 -7.44
N LEU A 170 -5.87 -16.26 -7.47
CA LEU A 170 -5.51 -15.56 -8.70
C LEU A 170 -3.98 -15.50 -8.82
N PRO A 171 -3.36 -16.15 -9.81
CA PRO A 171 -1.91 -16.16 -9.95
C PRO A 171 -1.36 -14.78 -10.30
N ILE A 172 -0.19 -14.45 -9.74
CA ILE A 172 0.64 -13.32 -10.13
C ILE A 172 1.99 -13.85 -10.58
N GLU A 173 2.28 -13.61 -11.85
CA GLU A 173 3.56 -13.93 -12.47
C GLU A 173 4.32 -12.63 -12.70
N LEU A 174 5.59 -12.57 -12.29
CA LEU A 174 6.43 -11.39 -12.45
C LEU A 174 7.84 -11.78 -12.91
N ALA A 175 8.30 -11.12 -13.96
CA ALA A 175 9.68 -11.17 -14.40
C ALA A 175 10.27 -9.75 -14.49
N VAL A 176 11.53 -9.60 -14.09
CA VAL A 176 12.32 -8.39 -14.28
C VAL A 176 13.39 -8.68 -15.33
N THR A 177 13.36 -7.95 -16.44
CA THR A 177 14.37 -8.03 -17.50
C THR A 177 15.24 -6.78 -17.46
N ILE A 178 16.56 -6.98 -17.38
CA ILE A 178 17.58 -5.93 -17.44
C ILE A 178 18.26 -6.04 -18.81
N GLU A 179 18.27 -4.94 -19.55
CA GLU A 179 18.93 -4.82 -20.85
C GLU A 179 19.70 -3.49 -20.92
N GLY A 180 21.02 -3.57 -20.76
CA GLY A 180 21.89 -2.40 -20.67
C GLY A 180 21.54 -1.53 -19.48
N SER A 181 20.86 -0.41 -19.73
CA SER A 181 20.47 0.55 -18.68
C SER A 181 18.96 0.70 -18.54
N ASP A 182 18.18 -0.18 -19.17
CA ASP A 182 16.73 -0.23 -19.11
C ASP A 182 16.29 -1.46 -18.31
N VAL A 183 15.16 -1.32 -17.60
CA VAL A 183 14.54 -2.39 -16.83
C VAL A 183 13.07 -2.53 -17.25
N THR A 184 12.64 -3.75 -17.48
CA THR A 184 11.25 -4.09 -17.80
C THR A 184 10.68 -4.99 -16.73
N VAL A 185 9.58 -4.60 -16.10
CA VAL A 185 8.77 -5.45 -15.23
C VAL A 185 7.58 -6.00 -16.02
N ASP A 186 7.59 -7.31 -16.24
CA ASP A 186 6.60 -8.02 -17.04
C ASP A 186 5.68 -8.89 -16.16
N LEU A 187 4.38 -8.59 -16.23
CA LEU A 187 3.29 -9.25 -15.50
C LEU A 187 2.56 -10.29 -16.36
N THR A 188 3.08 -10.60 -17.55
CA THR A 188 2.51 -11.62 -18.46
C THR A 188 2.47 -12.99 -17.78
N GLY A 189 1.30 -13.62 -17.80
CA GLY A 189 1.04 -14.89 -17.11
C GLY A 189 0.24 -14.74 -15.81
N SER A 190 0.10 -13.51 -15.30
CA SER A 190 -0.83 -13.20 -14.21
C SER A 190 -2.29 -13.45 -14.62
N ALA A 191 -3.18 -13.51 -13.63
CA ALA A 191 -4.60 -13.78 -13.81
C ALA A 191 -5.27 -12.93 -14.91
N GLU A 192 -6.27 -13.51 -15.56
CA GLU A 192 -7.21 -12.75 -16.39
C GLU A 192 -7.97 -11.74 -15.52
N GLN A 193 -8.50 -10.68 -16.14
CA GLN A 193 -9.39 -9.75 -15.44
C GLN A 193 -10.59 -10.49 -14.85
N VAL A 194 -11.07 -10.02 -13.71
CA VAL A 194 -12.18 -10.63 -12.96
C VAL A 194 -13.47 -9.84 -13.12
N GLU A 195 -14.60 -10.46 -12.79
CA GLU A 195 -15.94 -9.85 -12.89
C GLU A 195 -16.29 -8.90 -11.73
N THR A 196 -15.40 -8.77 -10.75
CA THR A 196 -15.54 -7.86 -9.60
C THR A 196 -14.69 -6.61 -9.79
N ALA A 197 -14.69 -5.72 -8.79
CA ALA A 197 -13.86 -4.52 -8.76
C ALA A 197 -12.38 -4.77 -8.49
N PHE A 198 -11.95 -6.04 -8.46
CA PHE A 198 -10.60 -6.45 -8.11
C PHE A 198 -9.63 -6.43 -9.31
N ASN A 199 -9.78 -5.45 -10.21
CA ASN A 199 -8.85 -5.20 -11.32
C ASN A 199 -8.05 -3.92 -11.08
N VAL A 200 -6.91 -3.79 -11.75
CA VAL A 200 -5.98 -2.66 -11.58
C VAL A 200 -5.87 -1.88 -12.89
N PRO A 201 -6.10 -0.56 -12.89
CA PRO A 201 -5.88 0.25 -14.08
C PRO A 201 -4.39 0.36 -14.38
N PHE A 202 -4.02 0.03 -15.61
CA PHE A 202 -2.63 -0.08 -16.01
C PHE A 202 -1.86 1.26 -15.87
N GLU A 203 -2.40 2.33 -16.46
CA GLU A 203 -1.75 3.64 -16.47
C GLU A 203 -1.69 4.29 -15.08
N GLY A 204 -2.82 4.29 -14.37
CA GLY A 204 -2.95 4.99 -13.10
C GLY A 204 -2.38 4.26 -11.89
N SER A 205 -2.14 2.94 -11.99
CA SER A 205 -1.74 2.12 -10.84
C SER A 205 -0.56 1.18 -11.12
N VAL A 206 -0.53 0.45 -12.23
CA VAL A 206 0.58 -0.49 -12.50
C VAL A 206 1.88 0.25 -12.80
N ILE A 207 1.85 1.21 -13.73
CA ILE A 207 3.04 1.99 -14.11
C ILE A 207 3.64 2.71 -12.89
N PRO A 208 2.90 3.49 -12.08
CA PRO A 208 3.44 4.13 -10.88
C PRO A 208 4.04 3.14 -9.87
N THR A 209 3.42 1.97 -9.71
CA THR A 209 3.89 0.93 -8.79
C THR A 209 5.20 0.31 -9.25
N VAL A 210 5.33 0.01 -10.55
CA VAL A 210 6.58 -0.50 -11.13
C VAL A 210 7.70 0.53 -10.97
N ASN A 211 7.39 1.81 -11.24
CA ASN A 211 8.35 2.90 -11.03
C ASN A 211 8.78 3.04 -9.57
N PHE A 212 7.83 2.94 -8.63
CA PHE A 212 8.12 2.91 -7.20
C PHE A 212 9.07 1.75 -6.85
N ALA A 213 8.71 0.52 -7.23
CA ALA A 213 9.45 -0.68 -6.88
C ALA A 213 10.93 -0.62 -7.32
N ILE A 214 11.16 -0.23 -8.57
CA ILE A 214 12.51 -0.07 -9.12
C ILE A 214 13.22 1.10 -8.43
N ARG A 215 12.59 2.28 -8.32
CA ARG A 215 13.25 3.43 -7.69
C ARG A 215 13.69 3.09 -6.27
N THR A 216 12.82 2.55 -5.43
CA THR A 216 13.15 2.31 -4.03
C THR A 216 14.24 1.27 -3.87
N LEU A 217 14.29 0.26 -4.74
CA LEU A 217 15.33 -0.77 -4.67
C LEU A 217 16.70 -0.25 -5.14
N PHE A 218 16.73 0.54 -6.21
CA PHE A 218 18.00 1.00 -6.81
C PHE A 218 18.54 2.30 -6.21
N LEU A 219 17.65 3.17 -5.74
CA LEU A 219 17.92 4.53 -5.26
C LEU A 219 17.25 4.80 -3.90
N ASP A 220 17.42 3.87 -2.96
CA ASP A 220 16.98 4.02 -1.58
C ASP A 220 17.60 5.27 -0.92
N GLU A 221 16.78 6.08 -0.25
CA GLU A 221 17.19 7.39 0.26
C GLU A 221 18.09 7.33 1.50
N ASP A 222 18.06 6.22 2.26
CA ASP A 222 18.92 6.02 3.44
C ASP A 222 20.33 5.55 3.04
N THR A 223 20.41 4.75 1.97
CA THR A 223 21.64 4.10 1.53
C THR A 223 22.31 4.77 0.32
N THR A 224 21.60 5.62 -0.43
CA THR A 224 22.16 6.37 -1.55
C THR A 224 22.79 7.67 -1.05
N ALA A 225 24.09 7.87 -1.32
CA ALA A 225 24.84 9.02 -0.82
C ALA A 225 24.36 10.37 -1.38
N ASP A 226 23.83 10.38 -2.61
CA ASP A 226 23.35 11.58 -3.28
C ASP A 226 21.83 11.65 -3.26
N TYR A 227 21.29 12.85 -3.08
CA TYR A 227 19.86 13.08 -3.22
C TYR A 227 19.43 12.99 -4.68
N VAL A 228 18.59 12.00 -5.00
CA VAL A 228 17.95 11.85 -6.31
C VAL A 228 16.47 12.25 -6.20
N PRO A 229 16.04 13.33 -6.87
CA PRO A 229 14.65 13.81 -6.75
C PRO A 229 13.67 12.81 -7.37
N GLN A 230 12.40 12.96 -7.02
CA GLN A 230 11.30 12.26 -7.66
C GLN A 230 10.76 13.12 -8.80
N ASN A 231 10.92 12.67 -10.05
CA ASN A 231 10.40 13.32 -11.25
C ASN A 231 10.31 12.30 -12.39
N GLU A 232 9.63 12.65 -13.49
CA GLU A 232 9.40 11.77 -14.64
C GLU A 232 10.68 11.29 -15.34
N GLY A 233 11.81 11.98 -15.16
CA GLY A 233 13.10 11.53 -15.70
C GLY A 233 13.50 10.14 -15.17
N ILE A 234 13.17 9.85 -13.91
CA ILE A 234 13.46 8.53 -13.30
C ILE A 234 12.63 7.39 -13.91
N PHE A 235 11.54 7.71 -14.62
CA PHE A 235 10.66 6.70 -15.23
C PHE A 235 11.13 6.28 -16.62
N ARG A 236 11.95 7.11 -17.28
CA ARG A 236 12.42 6.88 -18.66
C ARG A 236 13.12 5.52 -18.90
N PRO A 237 13.92 4.95 -17.97
CA PRO A 237 14.52 3.63 -18.14
C PRO A 237 13.63 2.48 -17.65
N ILE A 238 12.42 2.76 -17.15
CA ILE A 238 11.55 1.77 -16.50
C ILE A 238 10.34 1.50 -17.39
N HIS A 239 10.15 0.22 -17.73
CA HIS A 239 9.04 -0.23 -18.57
C HIS A 239 8.17 -1.22 -17.78
N ALA A 240 6.85 -1.10 -17.92
CA ALA A 240 5.88 -2.05 -17.37
C ALA A 240 5.16 -2.76 -18.52
N VAL A 241 4.93 -4.08 -18.39
CA VAL A 241 4.19 -4.88 -19.36
C VAL A 241 3.09 -5.64 -18.64
N ALA A 242 1.84 -5.48 -19.10
CA ALA A 242 0.70 -6.30 -18.69
C ALA A 242 -0.24 -6.50 -19.90
N PRO A 243 -0.56 -7.75 -20.28
CA PRO A 243 -1.44 -8.01 -21.42
C PRO A 243 -2.84 -7.41 -21.21
N LEU A 244 -3.40 -6.77 -22.24
CA LEU A 244 -4.78 -6.25 -22.20
C LEU A 244 -5.78 -7.40 -22.00
N GLY A 245 -6.61 -7.29 -20.97
CA GLY A 245 -7.51 -8.34 -20.48
C GLY A 245 -6.98 -9.12 -19.28
N SER A 246 -5.78 -8.80 -18.77
CA SER A 246 -5.30 -9.31 -17.48
C SER A 246 -5.83 -8.46 -16.32
N ILE A 247 -5.71 -8.98 -15.10
CA ILE A 247 -6.05 -8.29 -13.85
C ILE A 247 -5.31 -6.94 -13.70
N PHE A 248 -4.12 -6.82 -14.31
CA PHE A 248 -3.28 -5.61 -14.28
C PHE A 248 -3.50 -4.66 -15.47
N ASN A 249 -4.30 -5.05 -16.45
CA ASN A 249 -4.64 -4.22 -17.61
C ASN A 249 -6.01 -4.62 -18.16
N PRO A 250 -7.10 -4.36 -17.41
CA PRO A 250 -8.42 -4.85 -17.74
C PRO A 250 -8.99 -4.13 -18.97
N ARG A 251 -9.95 -4.78 -19.65
CA ARG A 251 -10.73 -4.15 -20.72
C ARG A 251 -11.90 -3.40 -20.12
N PHE A 252 -12.13 -2.18 -20.60
CA PHE A 252 -13.36 -1.45 -20.33
C PHE A 252 -14.59 -2.30 -20.71
N PRO A 253 -15.64 -2.39 -19.87
CA PRO A 253 -15.93 -1.55 -18.70
C PRO A 253 -15.69 -2.22 -17.34
N ALA A 254 -14.72 -3.14 -17.20
CA ALA A 254 -14.47 -3.78 -15.91
C ALA A 254 -14.19 -2.77 -14.78
N SER A 255 -14.55 -3.15 -13.56
CA SER A 255 -14.33 -2.29 -12.40
C SER A 255 -12.87 -2.39 -11.89
N CYS A 256 -12.32 -1.24 -11.51
CA CYS A 256 -10.96 -0.99 -11.04
C CYS A 256 -10.93 -0.41 -9.60
N PHE A 257 -12.01 -0.59 -8.84
CA PHE A 257 -12.21 0.10 -7.55
C PHE A 257 -11.23 -0.36 -6.47
N MET A 258 -10.95 -1.66 -6.40
CA MET A 258 -10.11 -2.29 -5.38
C MET A 258 -8.88 -2.91 -6.02
N ARG A 259 -7.76 -2.22 -5.85
CA ARG A 259 -6.54 -2.42 -6.63
C ARG A 259 -5.30 -2.60 -5.76
N PHE A 260 -5.41 -2.25 -4.48
CA PHE A 260 -4.25 -2.01 -3.66
C PHE A 260 -3.53 -3.31 -3.26
N PRO A 261 -4.23 -4.41 -2.94
CA PRO A 261 -3.57 -5.69 -2.70
C PRO A 261 -2.74 -6.17 -3.89
N GLN A 262 -3.29 -6.07 -5.11
CA GLN A 262 -2.64 -6.52 -6.33
C GLN A 262 -1.39 -5.70 -6.63
N ILE A 263 -1.44 -4.37 -6.50
CA ILE A 263 -0.25 -3.54 -6.73
C ILE A 263 0.81 -3.72 -5.65
N ASN A 264 0.46 -4.00 -4.38
CA ASN A 264 1.46 -4.24 -3.34
C ASN A 264 2.26 -5.53 -3.56
N ARG A 265 1.71 -6.51 -4.26
CA ARG A 265 2.45 -7.72 -4.68
C ARG A 265 3.56 -7.41 -5.68
N ILE A 266 3.45 -6.34 -6.47
CA ILE A 266 4.46 -5.99 -7.49
C ILE A 266 5.83 -5.69 -6.84
N PRO A 267 6.00 -4.70 -5.94
CA PRO A 267 7.28 -4.43 -5.31
C PRO A 267 7.80 -5.61 -4.45
N ASP A 268 6.91 -6.39 -3.83
CA ASP A 268 7.31 -7.59 -3.09
C ASP A 268 7.94 -8.64 -4.02
N LEU A 269 7.28 -8.96 -5.14
CA LEU A 269 7.80 -9.91 -6.13
C LEU A 269 9.02 -9.36 -6.89
N VAL A 270 9.15 -8.04 -7.07
CA VAL A 270 10.38 -7.43 -7.62
C VAL A 270 11.57 -7.68 -6.68
N ASN A 271 11.39 -7.54 -5.36
CA ASN A 271 12.44 -7.88 -4.40
C ASN A 271 12.83 -9.36 -4.52
N LEU A 272 11.85 -10.26 -4.58
CA LEU A 272 12.12 -11.70 -4.70
C LEU A 272 12.78 -12.08 -6.04
N ALA A 273 12.37 -11.47 -7.15
CA ALA A 273 12.98 -11.70 -8.47
C ALA A 273 14.45 -11.29 -8.51
N LEU A 274 14.81 -10.18 -7.85
CA LEU A 274 16.17 -9.62 -7.87
C LEU A 274 17.00 -10.02 -6.65
N ALA A 275 16.47 -10.86 -5.74
CA ALA A 275 17.12 -11.17 -4.47
C ALA A 275 18.55 -11.66 -4.61
N GLU A 276 18.80 -12.64 -5.50
CA GLU A 276 20.14 -13.20 -5.73
C GLU A 276 21.14 -12.19 -6.31
N LEU A 277 20.66 -11.19 -7.06
CA LEU A 277 21.51 -10.14 -7.64
C LEU A 277 21.84 -9.02 -6.65
N LEU A 278 20.89 -8.72 -5.77
CA LEU A 278 20.93 -7.58 -4.86
C LEU A 278 20.71 -8.03 -3.41
N PRO A 279 21.45 -9.04 -2.89
CA PRO A 279 21.21 -9.56 -1.54
C PRO A 279 21.33 -8.45 -0.49
N ASP A 280 22.27 -7.51 -0.66
CA ASP A 280 22.49 -6.42 0.29
C ASP A 280 21.48 -5.25 0.19
N LYS A 281 20.47 -5.34 -0.70
CA LYS A 281 19.44 -4.29 -0.87
C LYS A 281 18.00 -4.78 -0.70
N VAL A 282 17.71 -6.02 -1.05
CA VAL A 282 16.33 -6.53 -1.02
C VAL A 282 15.82 -6.73 0.40
N VAL A 283 14.50 -6.69 0.54
CA VAL A 283 13.79 -7.00 1.79
C VAL A 283 13.12 -8.37 1.65
N ALA A 284 13.05 -9.14 2.73
CA ALA A 284 12.19 -10.33 2.78
C ALA A 284 10.71 -9.94 2.59
N GLY A 285 9.83 -10.93 2.40
CA GLY A 285 8.41 -10.69 2.14
C GLY A 285 7.78 -9.76 3.16
N CYS A 286 7.16 -8.69 2.69
CA CYS A 286 6.41 -7.76 3.53
C CYS A 286 4.95 -8.23 3.63
N SER A 287 4.13 -7.59 4.47
CA SER A 287 2.70 -7.92 4.52
C SER A 287 1.98 -7.80 3.17
N ALA A 288 2.56 -7.05 2.22
CA ALA A 288 2.27 -7.00 0.78
C ALA A 288 0.79 -6.96 0.36
N ALA A 289 -0.08 -6.46 1.24
CA ALA A 289 -1.46 -6.10 0.97
C ALA A 289 -1.89 -4.91 1.83
N ILE A 290 -2.74 -4.04 1.29
CA ILE A 290 -3.52 -3.13 2.13
C ILE A 290 -4.62 -3.95 2.81
N HIS A 291 -4.92 -3.62 4.05
CA HIS A 291 -6.08 -4.16 4.75
C HIS A 291 -6.98 -3.01 5.14
N SER A 292 -7.83 -2.60 4.22
CA SER A 292 -8.81 -1.55 4.48
C SER A 292 -10.14 -2.15 4.93
N VAL A 293 -10.75 -1.50 5.92
CA VAL A 293 -12.10 -1.83 6.39
C VAL A 293 -12.94 -0.58 6.33
N VAL A 294 -14.09 -0.69 5.69
CA VAL A 294 -15.10 0.37 5.65
C VAL A 294 -16.23 -0.02 6.57
N TYR A 295 -16.50 0.85 7.52
CA TYR A 295 -17.66 0.79 8.41
C TYR A 295 -18.63 1.88 7.97
N SER A 296 -19.90 1.53 7.83
CA SER A 296 -20.92 2.52 7.50
C SER A 296 -22.26 2.21 8.13
N GLY A 297 -23.05 3.25 8.35
CA GLY A 297 -24.40 3.13 8.89
C GLY A 297 -25.19 4.40 8.66
N LEU A 298 -26.48 4.33 8.96
CA LEU A 298 -27.31 5.52 9.02
C LEU A 298 -27.15 6.15 10.40
N VAL A 299 -27.06 7.47 10.48
CA VAL A 299 -27.17 8.18 11.76
C VAL A 299 -28.59 8.00 12.32
N GLU A 300 -28.79 8.23 13.62
CA GLU A 300 -30.07 7.98 14.31
C GLU A 300 -31.27 8.70 13.66
N SER A 301 -31.08 9.89 13.08
CA SER A 301 -32.14 10.61 12.36
C SER A 301 -32.60 9.90 11.08
N GLY A 302 -31.75 9.04 10.51
CA GLY A 302 -31.97 8.34 9.25
C GLY A 302 -31.71 9.17 7.98
N ASP A 303 -31.36 10.45 8.13
CA ASP A 303 -31.22 11.38 7.00
C ASP A 303 -29.79 11.42 6.42
N GLU A 304 -28.81 10.87 7.13
CA GLU A 304 -27.40 10.89 6.75
C GLU A 304 -26.73 9.53 6.97
N TYR A 305 -25.66 9.28 6.22
CA TYR A 305 -24.75 8.16 6.45
C TYR A 305 -23.53 8.65 7.23
N TRP A 306 -23.05 7.83 8.14
CA TRP A 306 -21.66 7.89 8.58
C TRP A 306 -20.88 6.82 7.81
N VAL A 307 -19.66 7.17 7.39
CA VAL A 307 -18.73 6.28 6.69
C VAL A 307 -17.35 6.49 7.30
N TYR A 308 -16.73 5.40 7.74
CA TYR A 308 -15.38 5.40 8.26
C TYR A 308 -14.54 4.38 7.48
N ILE A 309 -13.44 4.85 6.90
CA ILE A 309 -12.43 4.01 6.25
C ILE A 309 -11.24 3.89 7.19
N GLU A 310 -10.92 2.66 7.56
CA GLU A 310 -9.76 2.29 8.34
C GLU A 310 -8.76 1.60 7.42
N VAL A 311 -7.49 1.97 7.51
CA VAL A 311 -6.37 1.27 6.88
C VAL A 311 -5.55 0.63 7.99
N GLY A 312 -5.40 -0.70 7.94
CA GLY A 312 -4.68 -1.48 8.95
C GLY A 312 -3.19 -1.60 8.66
N GLU A 313 -2.38 -1.57 9.71
CA GLU A 313 -0.93 -1.54 9.62
C GLU A 313 -0.33 -2.95 9.55
N GLY A 314 0.29 -3.27 8.42
CA GLY A 314 1.04 -4.51 8.23
C GLY A 314 2.42 -4.46 8.90
N SER A 315 3.44 -4.90 8.17
CA SER A 315 4.82 -4.91 8.61
C SER A 315 5.74 -5.16 7.41
N TYR A 316 7.02 -4.82 7.59
CA TYR A 316 8.06 -5.14 6.62
C TYR A 316 8.75 -6.47 6.94
N GLY A 317 9.30 -7.12 5.91
CA GLY A 317 10.24 -8.22 6.12
C GLY A 317 11.57 -7.75 6.71
N GLY A 318 12.33 -8.69 7.27
CA GLY A 318 13.72 -8.47 7.64
C GLY A 318 14.57 -8.04 6.43
N ARG A 319 15.65 -7.29 6.66
CA ARG A 319 16.54 -6.83 5.59
C ARG A 319 18.00 -6.82 6.05
N PRO A 320 18.96 -6.71 5.11
CA PRO A 320 20.37 -6.59 5.45
C PRO A 320 20.61 -5.48 6.49
N GLY A 321 21.14 -5.89 7.64
CA GLY A 321 21.51 -5.00 8.73
C GLY A 321 20.39 -4.54 9.66
N LYS A 322 19.11 -4.81 9.38
CA LYS A 322 17.98 -4.28 10.19
C LYS A 322 16.78 -5.24 10.21
N ASP A 323 16.15 -5.39 11.38
CA ASP A 323 14.86 -6.08 11.52
C ASP A 323 13.75 -5.37 10.72
N GLY A 324 12.71 -6.12 10.38
CA GLY A 324 11.50 -5.59 9.75
C GLY A 324 10.77 -4.61 10.67
N MET A 325 10.15 -3.59 10.09
CA MET A 325 9.36 -2.62 10.85
C MET A 325 8.04 -3.26 11.31
N ASP A 326 7.75 -3.15 12.60
CA ASP A 326 6.54 -3.66 13.26
C ASP A 326 5.36 -2.68 13.07
N ALA A 327 4.17 -3.20 12.77
CA ALA A 327 2.90 -2.47 12.72
C ALA A 327 2.95 -1.14 11.95
N VAL A 328 3.43 -1.19 10.70
CA VAL A 328 3.47 -0.05 9.79
C VAL A 328 2.87 -0.41 8.44
N ASP A 329 2.33 0.60 7.76
CA ASP A 329 2.08 0.50 6.33
C ASP A 329 3.38 0.17 5.58
N CYS A 330 3.25 -0.67 4.55
CA CYS A 330 4.39 -1.11 3.75
C CYS A 330 4.16 -0.91 2.25
N LEU A 331 5.28 -0.80 1.53
CA LEU A 331 5.36 -0.75 0.06
C LEU A 331 4.62 0.47 -0.51
N MET A 332 3.52 0.29 -1.25
CA MET A 332 2.81 1.39 -1.90
C MET A 332 2.02 2.30 -0.95
N ALA A 333 1.93 1.94 0.34
CA ALA A 333 1.22 2.70 1.36
C ALA A 333 2.16 3.43 2.32
N ASN A 334 1.71 4.57 2.84
CA ASN A 334 2.39 5.36 3.87
C ASN A 334 1.36 6.17 4.68
N THR A 335 0.34 5.48 5.19
CA THR A 335 -0.70 6.10 6.03
C THR A 335 -0.32 6.04 7.50
N ARG A 336 -0.83 7.01 8.26
CA ARG A 336 -0.73 7.00 9.72
C ARG A 336 -2.01 6.41 10.29
N ASN A 337 -1.91 5.79 11.44
CA ASN A 337 -3.07 5.35 12.18
C ASN A 337 -3.94 6.53 12.63
N ASN A 338 -5.24 6.28 12.75
CA ASN A 338 -6.17 7.25 13.32
C ASN A 338 -6.20 7.10 14.85
N PRO A 339 -6.11 8.19 15.63
CA PRO A 339 -6.24 8.13 17.07
C PRO A 339 -7.57 7.49 17.48
N ILE A 340 -7.52 6.52 18.41
CA ILE A 340 -8.72 5.81 18.91
C ILE A 340 -9.77 6.80 19.39
N GLU A 341 -9.36 7.79 20.18
CA GLU A 341 -10.27 8.80 20.75
C GLU A 341 -11.02 9.58 19.66
N GLU A 342 -10.37 9.94 18.54
CA GLU A 342 -11.04 10.63 17.43
C GLU A 342 -12.06 9.73 16.72
N VAL A 343 -11.78 8.43 16.62
CA VAL A 343 -12.70 7.45 16.02
C VAL A 343 -13.93 7.25 16.92
N GLU A 344 -13.73 7.00 18.21
CA GLU A 344 -14.82 6.79 19.18
C GLU A 344 -15.69 8.03 19.39
N LEU A 345 -15.13 9.23 19.21
CA LEU A 345 -15.89 10.49 19.28
C LEU A 345 -16.83 10.69 18.09
N ARG A 346 -16.55 10.09 16.94
CA ARG A 346 -17.23 10.38 15.67
C ARG A 346 -18.10 9.23 15.17
N TYR A 347 -17.77 8.01 15.54
CA TYR A 347 -18.41 6.80 15.01
C TYR A 347 -18.89 5.89 16.14
N PRO A 348 -19.94 5.09 15.91
CA PRO A 348 -20.50 4.18 16.91
C PRO A 348 -19.61 2.92 17.07
N LEU A 349 -18.34 3.12 17.39
CA LEU A 349 -17.30 2.10 17.52
C LEU A 349 -16.60 2.27 18.87
N VAL A 350 -16.22 1.15 19.51
CA VAL A 350 -15.38 1.15 20.71
C VAL A 350 -14.20 0.21 20.50
N CYS A 351 -12.99 0.70 20.75
CA CYS A 351 -11.76 -0.07 20.59
C CYS A 351 -11.59 -1.00 21.80
N GLU A 352 -11.65 -2.31 21.56
CA GLU A 352 -11.40 -3.30 22.62
C GLU A 352 -9.95 -3.75 22.67
N ARG A 353 -9.24 -3.67 21.55
CA ARG A 353 -7.86 -4.13 21.39
C ARG A 353 -7.19 -3.36 20.26
N TYR A 354 -6.00 -2.85 20.53
CA TYR A 354 -5.08 -2.35 19.50
C TYR A 354 -3.65 -2.54 19.97
N GLU A 355 -2.98 -3.56 19.45
CA GLU A 355 -1.65 -3.99 19.89
C GLU A 355 -0.93 -4.80 18.80
N LEU A 356 0.33 -5.16 19.04
CA LEU A 356 1.04 -6.12 18.20
C LEU A 356 0.41 -7.51 18.35
N ARG A 357 0.59 -8.35 17.33
CA ARG A 357 0.14 -9.76 17.36
C ARG A 357 0.80 -10.57 18.47
N ASP A 358 0.05 -11.55 18.95
CA ASP A 358 0.52 -12.53 19.93
C ASP A 358 1.50 -13.54 19.33
N ASP A 359 1.46 -13.74 18.00
CA ASP A 359 2.36 -14.66 17.31
C ASP A 359 3.80 -14.11 17.34
N PRO A 360 4.81 -14.97 17.56
CA PRO A 360 6.21 -14.54 17.47
C PRO A 360 6.54 -14.05 16.06
N PRO A 361 7.43 -13.05 15.92
CA PRO A 361 7.89 -12.59 14.62
C PRO A 361 8.56 -13.73 13.84
N ALA A 362 8.59 -13.61 12.51
CA ALA A 362 9.29 -14.58 11.68
C ALA A 362 10.79 -14.55 11.97
N ALA A 363 11.36 -15.71 12.33
CA ALA A 363 12.75 -15.79 12.72
C ALA A 363 13.66 -15.59 11.52
N GLY A 364 14.75 -14.86 11.73
CA GLY A 364 15.83 -14.69 10.77
C GLY A 364 17.05 -14.11 11.48
N ARG A 365 18.17 -14.01 10.77
CA ARG A 365 19.30 -13.18 11.26
C ARG A 365 18.79 -11.77 11.59
N TRP A 366 17.97 -11.24 10.70
CA TRP A 366 17.07 -10.13 10.95
C TRP A 366 15.63 -10.63 10.91
N ARG A 367 14.87 -10.41 11.98
CA ARG A 367 13.50 -10.91 12.10
C ARG A 367 12.56 -10.12 11.19
N GLY A 368 11.46 -10.75 10.80
CA GLY A 368 10.32 -10.03 10.22
C GLY A 368 9.67 -9.08 11.22
N GLY A 369 8.99 -8.07 10.71
CA GLY A 369 8.15 -7.20 11.52
C GLY A 369 6.85 -7.89 11.95
N ILE A 370 6.30 -7.47 13.09
CA ILE A 370 5.07 -8.00 13.68
C ILE A 370 3.89 -7.16 13.18
N GLY A 371 2.81 -7.79 12.71
CA GLY A 371 1.57 -7.07 12.34
C GLY A 371 0.77 -6.62 13.57
N SER A 372 -0.25 -5.78 13.37
CA SER A 372 -1.16 -5.37 14.44
C SER A 372 -2.39 -6.28 14.59
N VAL A 373 -3.07 -6.18 15.73
CA VAL A 373 -4.43 -6.67 15.98
C VAL A 373 -5.30 -5.50 16.36
N ARG A 374 -6.46 -5.36 15.72
CA ARG A 374 -7.45 -4.33 16.02
C ARG A 374 -8.82 -4.95 16.25
N ARG A 375 -9.46 -4.61 17.38
CA ARG A 375 -10.83 -5.02 17.70
C ARG A 375 -11.73 -3.81 17.89
N TRP A 376 -12.79 -3.75 17.08
CA TRP A 376 -13.84 -2.75 17.19
C TRP A 376 -15.16 -3.40 17.58
N ARG A 377 -15.72 -3.02 18.72
CA ARG A 377 -17.11 -3.31 19.06
C ARG A 377 -18.01 -2.30 18.36
N LEU A 378 -18.99 -2.80 17.63
CA LEU A 378 -19.99 -2.00 16.95
C LEU A 378 -21.12 -1.64 17.93
N LEU A 379 -21.42 -0.36 18.12
CA LEU A 379 -22.49 0.08 19.04
C LEU A 379 -23.88 0.08 18.37
N GLU A 380 -23.90 0.09 17.04
CA GLU A 380 -25.11 0.14 16.22
C GLU A 380 -25.02 -0.87 15.06
N PRO A 381 -26.16 -1.27 14.45
CA PRO A 381 -26.14 -2.06 13.23
C PRO A 381 -25.30 -1.36 12.14
N THR A 382 -24.30 -2.05 11.63
CA THR A 382 -23.28 -1.48 10.73
C THR A 382 -23.19 -2.33 9.47
N PHE A 383 -23.02 -1.67 8.33
CA PHE A 383 -22.60 -2.30 7.08
C PHE A 383 -21.07 -2.24 6.98
N MET A 384 -20.47 -3.36 6.57
CA MET A 384 -19.03 -3.48 6.48
C MET A 384 -18.59 -3.97 5.10
N ALA A 385 -17.54 -3.36 4.58
CA ALA A 385 -16.82 -3.81 3.39
C ALA A 385 -15.31 -3.86 3.68
N THR A 386 -14.57 -4.73 2.99
CA THR A 386 -13.12 -4.84 3.19
C THR A 386 -12.36 -5.02 1.89
N GLU A 387 -11.20 -4.37 1.82
CA GLU A 387 -10.14 -4.67 0.86
C GLU A 387 -9.01 -5.35 1.62
N GLY A 388 -8.69 -6.58 1.26
CA GLY A 388 -7.63 -7.34 1.92
C GLY A 388 -7.23 -8.55 1.11
N ASP A 389 -6.04 -9.07 1.40
CA ASP A 389 -5.50 -10.30 0.82
C ASP A 389 -4.53 -10.96 1.82
N GLU A 390 -3.60 -11.79 1.35
CA GLU A 390 -2.53 -12.37 2.18
C GLU A 390 -3.07 -13.28 3.30
N ARG A 391 -4.13 -14.05 3.01
CA ARG A 391 -4.73 -15.04 3.90
C ARG A 391 -4.23 -16.47 3.62
N SER A 392 -3.88 -16.75 2.37
CA SER A 392 -3.50 -18.09 1.89
C SER A 392 -2.05 -18.23 1.45
N ASP A 393 -1.40 -17.13 1.09
CA ASP A 393 0.01 -17.10 0.68
C ASP A 393 0.78 -16.11 1.56
N PRO A 394 1.39 -16.55 2.69
CA PRO A 394 2.02 -15.65 3.66
C PRO A 394 3.32 -15.01 3.13
N PRO A 395 3.73 -13.87 3.73
CA PRO A 395 4.99 -13.20 3.40
C PRO A 395 6.20 -14.13 3.51
N LYS A 396 7.02 -14.19 2.46
CA LYS A 396 8.11 -15.16 2.35
C LYS A 396 9.36 -14.77 3.14
N GLY A 397 9.93 -15.75 3.84
CA GLY A 397 11.29 -15.64 4.34
C GLY A 397 12.31 -15.61 3.20
N LEU A 398 13.48 -15.03 3.46
CA LEU A 398 14.54 -14.91 2.45
C LEU A 398 15.88 -15.41 3.00
N PHE A 399 16.66 -16.08 2.15
CA PHE A 399 18.00 -16.62 2.46
C PHE A 399 18.08 -17.44 3.76
N GLY A 400 17.06 -18.27 4.02
CA GLY A 400 17.01 -19.13 5.21
C GLY A 400 16.31 -18.52 6.42
N GLY A 401 15.72 -17.33 6.29
CA GLY A 401 14.72 -16.83 7.25
C GLY A 401 13.38 -17.55 7.11
N GLU A 402 12.58 -17.53 8.17
CA GLU A 402 11.24 -18.12 8.19
C GLU A 402 10.19 -17.25 7.49
N ASP A 403 9.14 -17.89 7.01
CA ASP A 403 7.95 -17.20 6.51
C ASP A 403 7.21 -16.48 7.64
N GLY A 404 6.56 -15.39 7.26
CA GLY A 404 5.66 -14.59 8.08
C GLY A 404 4.39 -15.34 8.50
N ARG A 405 3.40 -14.57 8.96
CA ARG A 405 2.08 -15.06 9.34
C ARG A 405 1.04 -14.32 8.52
N SER A 406 0.09 -15.08 7.98
CA SER A 406 -1.07 -14.50 7.30
C SER A 406 -1.93 -13.68 8.27
N GLY A 407 -2.65 -12.71 7.71
CA GLY A 407 -3.65 -11.99 8.48
C GLY A 407 -4.97 -12.77 8.62
N SER A 408 -5.95 -12.17 9.32
CA SER A 408 -7.30 -12.71 9.44
C SER A 408 -8.34 -11.62 9.69
N LEU A 409 -9.59 -11.91 9.31
CA LEU A 409 -10.77 -11.14 9.71
C LEU A 409 -11.72 -12.07 10.45
N ARG A 410 -12.11 -11.71 11.68
CA ARG A 410 -12.99 -12.51 12.54
C ARG A 410 -14.16 -11.68 13.06
N ARG A 411 -15.32 -12.35 13.19
CA ARG A 411 -16.52 -11.83 13.83
C ARG A 411 -16.71 -12.50 15.17
N TRP A 412 -16.88 -11.69 16.20
CA TRP A 412 -17.23 -12.14 17.55
C TRP A 412 -18.61 -11.62 17.92
N HIS A 413 -19.37 -12.42 18.67
CA HIS A 413 -20.66 -12.01 19.23
C HIS A 413 -20.76 -12.50 20.68
N GLY A 414 -21.09 -11.59 21.61
CA GLY A 414 -21.18 -11.93 23.04
C GLY A 414 -19.87 -12.48 23.64
N GLY A 415 -18.72 -12.09 23.10
CA GLY A 415 -17.39 -12.55 23.54
C GLY A 415 -16.97 -13.93 23.00
N VAL A 416 -17.77 -14.55 22.12
CA VAL A 416 -17.44 -15.82 21.48
C VAL A 416 -17.12 -15.58 20.01
N GLU A 417 -16.04 -16.17 19.51
CA GLU A 417 -15.74 -16.16 18.08
C GLU A 417 -16.85 -16.94 17.37
N CYS A 418 -17.59 -16.26 16.50
CA CYS A 418 -18.73 -16.86 15.83
C CYS A 418 -18.41 -17.27 14.40
N GLU A 419 -17.49 -16.56 13.72
CA GLU A 419 -17.21 -16.79 12.30
C GLU A 419 -15.90 -16.15 11.83
N ARG A 420 -15.09 -16.90 11.07
CA ARG A 420 -14.00 -16.36 10.26
C ARG A 420 -14.57 -15.80 8.95
N GLN A 421 -14.25 -14.55 8.64
CA GLN A 421 -14.73 -13.85 7.46
C GLN A 421 -13.73 -13.97 6.28
N SER A 422 -14.22 -13.77 5.06
CA SER A 422 -13.35 -13.53 3.90
C SER A 422 -12.50 -12.27 4.10
N SER A 423 -11.32 -12.19 3.47
CA SER A 423 -10.53 -10.95 3.42
C SER A 423 -11.23 -9.85 2.62
N LYS A 424 -12.17 -10.23 1.75
CA LYS A 424 -12.92 -9.30 0.90
C LYS A 424 -14.41 -9.54 1.08
N ILE A 425 -15.08 -8.58 1.71
CA ILE A 425 -16.54 -8.58 1.87
C ILE A 425 -17.12 -7.27 1.34
N THR A 426 -18.35 -7.31 0.84
CA THR A 426 -19.06 -6.12 0.34
C THR A 426 -20.40 -5.99 1.04
N ASN A 427 -20.60 -4.85 1.71
CA ASN A 427 -21.86 -4.44 2.32
C ASN A 427 -22.53 -5.51 3.22
N VAL A 428 -21.72 -6.28 3.96
CA VAL A 428 -22.23 -7.28 4.91
C VAL A 428 -22.78 -6.56 6.12
N ARG A 429 -23.96 -6.98 6.60
CA ARG A 429 -24.60 -6.40 7.78
C ARG A 429 -24.14 -7.08 9.07
N TRP A 430 -23.68 -6.26 10.01
CA TRP A 430 -23.28 -6.64 11.35
C TRP A 430 -24.31 -6.09 12.37
N ALA A 431 -24.49 -6.81 13.46
CA ALA A 431 -25.40 -6.42 14.53
C ALA A 431 -24.69 -5.51 15.54
N ALA A 432 -25.47 -4.67 16.23
CA ALA A 432 -24.97 -3.98 17.40
C ALA A 432 -24.47 -5.00 18.44
N GLY A 433 -23.31 -4.72 19.03
CA GLY A 433 -22.62 -5.59 19.98
C GLY A 433 -21.70 -6.63 19.33
N ASP A 434 -21.70 -6.79 18.01
CA ASP A 434 -20.66 -7.58 17.34
C ASP A 434 -19.30 -6.89 17.47
N VAL A 435 -18.24 -7.70 17.49
CA VAL A 435 -16.86 -7.22 17.46
C VAL A 435 -16.17 -7.70 16.20
N VAL A 436 -15.62 -6.76 15.45
CA VAL A 436 -14.75 -7.01 14.30
C VAL A 436 -13.33 -7.13 14.81
N GLU A 437 -12.64 -8.23 14.50
CA GLU A 437 -11.21 -8.36 14.76
C GLU A 437 -10.45 -8.49 13.45
N LEU A 438 -9.58 -7.51 13.19
CA LEU A 438 -8.62 -7.53 12.09
C LEU A 438 -7.25 -7.87 12.65
N THR A 439 -6.58 -8.86 12.07
CA THR A 439 -5.21 -9.25 12.40
C THR A 439 -4.38 -9.13 11.13
N LEU A 440 -3.32 -8.34 11.16
CA LEU A 440 -2.56 -7.97 9.96
C LEU A 440 -1.40 -8.94 9.72
N PRO A 441 -0.99 -9.21 8.46
CA PRO A 441 0.11 -10.15 8.21
C PRO A 441 1.43 -9.67 8.85
N SER A 442 2.29 -10.61 9.26
CA SER A 442 3.65 -10.32 9.72
C SER A 442 4.66 -10.58 8.60
N GLY A 443 5.72 -9.77 8.51
CA GLY A 443 6.77 -9.92 7.50
C GLY A 443 7.61 -11.19 7.71
N GLY A 444 8.30 -11.63 6.65
CA GLY A 444 9.23 -12.76 6.67
C GLY A 444 10.60 -12.38 7.26
N GLY A 445 11.32 -13.39 7.77
CA GLY A 445 12.70 -13.23 8.26
C GLY A 445 13.72 -13.18 7.12
N TYR A 446 14.86 -12.52 7.37
CA TYR A 446 16.00 -12.49 6.45
C TYR A 446 17.20 -13.20 7.06
N GLY A 447 17.77 -14.14 6.31
CA GLY A 447 18.97 -14.87 6.70
C GLY A 447 18.72 -15.94 7.77
N PRO A 448 19.65 -16.87 8.00
CA PRO A 448 19.46 -17.96 8.95
C PRO A 448 19.27 -17.43 10.39
N PRO A 449 18.24 -17.87 11.14
CA PRO A 449 18.02 -17.47 12.53
C PRO A 449 19.23 -17.68 13.45
N ARG A 450 20.00 -18.74 13.22
CA ARG A 450 21.21 -19.04 14.02
C ARG A 450 22.31 -17.99 13.89
N GLU A 451 22.27 -17.13 12.86
CA GLU A 451 23.21 -16.02 12.71
C GLU A 451 22.76 -14.73 13.41
N ARG A 452 21.55 -14.71 14.02
CA ARG A 452 21.09 -13.55 14.80
C ARG A 452 22.00 -13.35 16.01
N GLU A 453 22.34 -12.10 16.29
CA GLU A 453 23.17 -11.75 17.45
C GLU A 453 22.47 -12.20 18.76
N PRO A 454 23.16 -12.94 19.66
CA PRO A 454 22.54 -13.44 20.89
C PRO A 454 21.92 -12.35 21.76
N GLU A 455 22.54 -11.17 21.82
CA GLU A 455 22.03 -10.01 22.54
C GLU A 455 20.72 -9.48 21.96
N ALA A 456 20.55 -9.53 20.64
CA ALA A 456 19.29 -9.17 19.98
C ALA A 456 18.20 -10.19 20.31
N VAL A 457 18.52 -11.49 20.32
CA VAL A 457 17.58 -12.55 20.76
C VAL A 457 17.17 -12.33 22.22
N LEU A 458 18.11 -12.01 23.11
CA LEU A 458 17.78 -11.70 24.51
C LEU A 458 16.85 -10.48 24.63
N ALA A 459 17.06 -9.45 23.80
CA ALA A 459 16.17 -8.28 23.77
C ALA A 459 14.75 -8.68 23.33
N ASP A 460 14.62 -9.43 22.23
CA ASP A 460 13.33 -9.92 21.75
C ASP A 460 12.61 -10.78 22.82
N VAL A 461 13.35 -11.61 23.58
CA VAL A 461 12.79 -12.42 24.68
C VAL A 461 12.35 -11.57 25.87
N ARG A 462 13.03 -10.44 26.14
CA ARG A 462 12.64 -9.51 27.21
C ARG A 462 11.42 -8.68 26.84
N ASP A 463 11.19 -8.47 25.55
CA ASP A 463 10.02 -7.80 25.00
C ASP A 463 8.88 -8.79 24.71
N ASP A 464 8.98 -10.03 25.20
CA ASP A 464 8.01 -11.12 25.06
C ASP A 464 7.72 -11.55 23.61
N PHE A 465 8.58 -11.18 22.65
CA PHE A 465 8.45 -11.60 21.24
C PHE A 465 8.82 -13.07 21.02
N TYR A 466 9.74 -13.59 21.82
CA TYR A 466 10.07 -15.01 21.84
C TYR A 466 10.15 -15.51 23.29
N SER A 467 9.84 -16.78 23.51
CA SER A 467 10.12 -17.44 24.78
C SER A 467 11.59 -17.85 24.89
N VAL A 468 12.05 -18.18 26.11
CA VAL A 468 13.39 -18.74 26.35
C VAL A 468 13.59 -20.06 25.59
N GLU A 469 12.55 -20.86 25.46
CA GLU A 469 12.55 -22.10 24.68
C GLU A 469 12.73 -21.80 23.19
N GLN A 470 11.98 -20.84 22.65
CA GLN A 470 12.10 -20.41 21.25
C GLN A 470 13.50 -19.83 20.95
N ALA A 471 14.08 -19.07 21.88
CA ALA A 471 15.46 -18.58 21.77
C ALA A 471 16.46 -19.72 21.55
N ARG A 472 16.29 -20.82 22.29
CA ARG A 472 17.13 -22.01 22.18
C ARG A 472 16.89 -22.78 20.89
N GLU A 473 15.63 -22.99 20.53
CA GLU A 473 15.24 -23.84 19.40
C GLU A 473 15.51 -23.19 18.04
N LEU A 474 15.12 -21.92 17.88
CA LEU A 474 15.22 -21.20 16.61
C LEU A 474 16.61 -20.59 16.40
N PHE A 475 17.13 -19.90 17.43
CA PHE A 475 18.35 -19.09 17.30
C PHE A 475 19.61 -19.76 17.86
N ALA A 476 19.47 -20.95 18.45
CA ALA A 476 20.54 -21.64 19.17
C ALA A 476 21.16 -20.78 20.29
N VAL A 477 20.33 -19.98 20.97
CA VAL A 477 20.74 -19.08 22.07
C VAL A 477 20.22 -19.58 23.41
N ALA A 478 21.11 -19.72 24.38
CA ALA A 478 20.75 -20.14 25.73
C ALA A 478 20.56 -18.91 26.64
N ILE A 479 19.40 -18.80 27.28
CA ILE A 479 19.06 -17.75 28.24
C ILE A 479 18.68 -18.43 29.55
N ASP A 480 19.22 -17.94 30.67
CA ASP A 480 18.81 -18.38 32.00
C ASP A 480 17.44 -17.76 32.34
N PRO A 481 16.37 -18.56 32.50
CA PRO A 481 15.02 -18.04 32.76
C PRO A 481 14.89 -17.37 34.13
N ALA A 482 15.77 -17.65 35.10
CA ALA A 482 15.72 -17.02 36.42
C ALA A 482 16.35 -15.63 36.42
N THR A 483 17.38 -15.40 35.59
CA THR A 483 18.14 -14.14 35.59
C THR A 483 17.92 -13.30 34.33
N MET A 484 17.30 -13.86 33.29
CA MET A 484 17.13 -13.25 31.97
C MET A 484 18.46 -12.72 31.41
N ARG A 485 19.48 -13.58 31.46
CA ARG A 485 20.84 -13.32 30.96
C ARG A 485 21.28 -14.42 30.02
N LEU A 486 22.12 -14.06 29.05
CA LEU A 486 22.74 -15.02 28.14
C LEU A 486 23.67 -15.97 28.90
N ASP A 487 23.56 -17.26 28.59
CA ASP A 487 24.58 -18.25 28.88
C ASP A 487 25.47 -18.38 27.64
N ALA A 488 26.59 -17.65 27.64
CA ALA A 488 27.50 -17.60 26.51
C ALA A 488 28.12 -18.98 26.20
N ALA A 489 28.45 -19.77 27.23
CA ALA A 489 29.05 -21.08 27.04
C ALA A 489 28.04 -22.08 26.45
N ALA A 490 26.80 -22.08 26.96
CA ALA A 490 25.75 -22.93 26.40
C ALA A 490 25.33 -22.47 24.99
N THR A 491 25.34 -21.17 24.70
CA THR A 491 25.07 -20.63 23.36
C THR A 491 26.14 -21.07 22.35
N ALA A 492 27.42 -20.95 22.70
CA ALA A 492 28.53 -21.41 21.86
C ALA A 492 28.43 -22.92 21.57
N ALA A 493 28.14 -23.73 22.60
CA ALA A 493 27.92 -25.16 22.44
C ALA A 493 26.72 -25.49 21.53
N LEU A 494 25.61 -24.74 21.64
CA LEU A 494 24.44 -24.91 20.78
C LEU A 494 24.71 -24.56 19.30
N ARG A 495 25.58 -23.57 19.06
CA ARG A 495 25.99 -23.16 17.71
C ARG A 495 27.10 -24.03 17.11
N GLY A 496 27.68 -24.94 17.90
CA GLY A 496 28.81 -25.76 17.47
C GLY A 496 30.12 -24.97 17.38
N GLU A 497 30.19 -23.85 18.11
CA GLU A 497 31.36 -22.99 18.28
C GLU A 497 32.11 -23.46 19.54
N GLU A 498 32.61 -24.70 19.57
CA GLU A 498 33.51 -25.12 20.65
C GLU A 498 34.88 -24.44 20.49
N ASP A 499 35.37 -23.82 21.56
CA ASP A 499 36.68 -23.17 21.66
C ASP A 499 37.80 -24.01 21.01
N GLY A 500 38.36 -23.50 19.92
CA GLY A 500 39.61 -24.00 19.31
C GLY A 500 40.85 -23.56 20.06
#